data_AF-A0A399Q1B7-F1
#
_entry.id   AF-A0A399Q1B7-F1
#
_cell.length_a   1.000
_cell.length_b   1.000
_cell.length_c   1.000
_cell.angle_alpha   90.00
_cell.angle_beta   90.00
_cell.angle_gamma   90.00
#
_symmetry.space_group_name_H-M   'P 1'
#
loop_
_entity.id
_entity.type
_entity.pdbx_description
1 polymer ?
#
loop_
_entity_poly.entity_id
_entity_poly.type
_entity_poly.pdbx_seq_one_letter_code
_entity_poly.pdbx_strand_id
1 'polypeptide(L)'
;MQTKKTKTEQYFEGEIRLVTEREILTLTDVSRSEYTDGFGGYFSGSDGKHSIWLGYPETIDKGKSKDFSYPTDFSHSPHIPWVYIENGKQHPIKSGEITVSHEPDSSYEGSFRDLIGENNLKIKGTFIIKWRK
;
A
#
# COMPACT_ATOMS: atom_id res chain seq x y z
N MET A 1 2.90 -14.44 23.36
CA MET A 1 2.73 -13.79 22.04
C MET A 1 1.30 -13.28 21.94
N GLN A 2 1.10 -11.97 22.00
CA GLN A 2 -0.21 -11.36 21.83
C GLN A 2 -0.48 -11.30 20.32
N THR A 3 -1.47 -12.05 19.85
CA THR A 3 -1.95 -11.97 18.46
C THR A 3 -2.54 -10.58 18.26
N LYS A 4 -1.80 -9.70 17.57
CA LYS A 4 -2.32 -8.40 17.13
C LYS A 4 -3.57 -8.67 16.30
N LYS A 5 -4.73 -8.20 16.76
CA LYS A 5 -5.99 -8.36 16.05
C LYS A 5 -5.96 -7.40 14.86
N THR A 6 -5.83 -7.92 13.65
CA THR A 6 -6.03 -7.14 12.42
C THR A 6 -7.51 -7.19 12.06
N LYS A 7 -8.12 -6.05 11.73
CA LYS A 7 -9.43 -6.05 11.07
C LYS A 7 -9.16 -6.03 9.57
N THR A 8 -9.03 -7.22 9.01
CA THR A 8 -8.91 -7.39 7.56
C THR A 8 -10.31 -7.33 6.97
N GLU A 9 -10.65 -6.22 6.33
CA GLU A 9 -11.77 -6.19 5.40
C GLU A 9 -11.23 -6.63 4.05
N GLN A 10 -11.94 -7.54 3.39
CA GLN A 10 -11.36 -8.36 2.33
C GLN A 10 -12.25 -8.37 1.08
N TYR A 11 -12.91 -7.26 0.75
CA TYR A 11 -13.69 -7.13 -0.49
C TYR A 11 -13.77 -5.66 -0.92
N PHE A 12 -12.93 -5.26 -1.87
CA PHE A 12 -12.88 -3.89 -2.38
C PHE A 12 -12.89 -3.87 -3.91
N GLU A 13 -13.58 -2.90 -4.50
CA GLU A 13 -13.45 -2.58 -5.93
C GLU A 13 -12.38 -1.52 -6.09
N GLY A 14 -11.45 -1.70 -7.03
CA GLY A 14 -10.43 -0.69 -7.24
C GLY A 14 -9.33 -1.15 -8.16
N GLU A 15 -8.30 -0.32 -8.25
CA GLU A 15 -7.11 -0.61 -9.01
C GLU A 15 -5.88 0.04 -8.37
N ILE A 16 -4.74 -0.62 -8.55
CA ILE A 16 -3.42 -0.02 -8.36
C ILE A 16 -2.76 0.07 -9.71
N ARG A 17 -2.46 1.28 -10.16
CA ARG A 17 -1.64 1.51 -11.34
C ARG A 17 -0.22 1.75 -10.90
N LEU A 18 0.71 0.96 -11.41
CA LEU A 18 2.13 1.15 -11.09
C LEU A 18 2.97 1.19 -12.35
N VAL A 19 4.05 1.95 -12.27
CA VAL A 19 5.01 2.18 -13.34
C VAL A 19 6.36 1.76 -12.79
N THR A 20 6.98 0.80 -13.48
CA THR A 20 8.38 0.43 -13.28
C THR A 20 9.21 0.99 -14.43
N GLU A 21 10.53 0.78 -14.41
CA GLU A 21 11.39 1.10 -15.55
C GLU A 21 11.11 0.23 -16.78
N ARG A 22 10.37 -0.87 -16.63
CA ARG A 22 10.14 -1.87 -17.69
C ARG A 22 8.74 -1.82 -18.28
N GLU A 23 7.75 -1.49 -17.45
CA GLU A 23 6.34 -1.62 -17.83
C GLU A 23 5.39 -0.77 -16.97
N ILE A 24 4.17 -0.60 -17.50
CA ILE A 24 3.03 0.00 -16.81
C ILE A 24 2.03 -1.12 -16.53
N LEU A 25 1.66 -1.29 -15.27
CA LEU A 25 0.80 -2.35 -14.79
C LEU A 25 -0.47 -1.78 -14.15
N THR A 26 -1.57 -2.50 -14.29
CA THR A 26 -2.82 -2.25 -13.56
C THR A 26 -3.18 -3.51 -12.80
N LEU A 27 -3.16 -3.42 -11.47
CA LEU A 27 -3.49 -4.51 -10.56
C LEU A 27 -4.94 -4.32 -10.10
N THR A 28 -5.80 -5.30 -10.34
CA THR A 28 -7.25 -5.19 -10.09
C THR A 28 -7.73 -6.03 -8.92
N ASP A 29 -6.96 -7.03 -8.49
CA ASP A 29 -7.21 -7.73 -7.23
C ASP A 29 -6.61 -6.92 -6.09
N VAL A 30 -7.39 -5.96 -5.59
CA VAL A 30 -6.95 -4.98 -4.60
C VAL A 30 -7.56 -5.26 -3.23
N SER A 31 -6.78 -5.01 -2.19
CA SER A 31 -7.24 -5.10 -0.82
C SER A 31 -6.66 -3.98 0.03
N ARG A 32 -7.33 -3.67 1.13
CA ARG A 32 -6.81 -2.77 2.14
C ARG A 32 -7.25 -3.26 3.51
N SER A 33 -6.34 -3.20 4.48
CA SER A 33 -6.59 -3.63 5.85
C SER A 33 -6.16 -2.55 6.83
N GLU A 34 -6.83 -2.48 7.97
CA GLU A 34 -6.38 -1.67 9.11
C GLU A 34 -6.11 -2.50 10.36
N TYR A 35 -5.14 -2.02 11.12
CA TYR A 35 -4.79 -2.57 12.41
C TYR A 35 -5.64 -1.91 13.50
N THR A 36 -6.19 -2.72 14.40
CA THR A 36 -7.08 -2.21 15.46
C THR A 36 -6.33 -1.52 16.59
N ASP A 37 -4.99 -1.54 16.56
CA ASP A 37 -4.12 -0.92 17.56
C ASP A 37 -3.67 0.50 17.18
N GLY A 38 -4.23 1.06 16.10
CA GLY A 38 -3.98 2.44 15.67
C GLY A 38 -2.74 2.64 14.80
N PHE A 39 -1.97 1.57 14.50
CA PHE A 39 -0.76 1.60 13.67
C PHE A 39 -1.05 1.61 12.16
N GLY A 40 -2.11 2.32 11.76
CA GLY A 40 -2.54 2.45 10.37
C GLY A 40 -2.93 1.13 9.74
N GLY A 41 -2.41 0.87 8.55
CA GLY A 41 -2.86 -0.23 7.72
C GLY A 41 -1.93 -0.51 6.55
N TYR A 42 -2.45 -1.24 5.58
CA TYR A 42 -1.76 -1.45 4.32
C TYR A 42 -2.77 -1.61 3.19
N PHE A 43 -2.31 -1.36 1.97
CA PHE A 43 -3.02 -1.74 0.77
C PHE A 43 -2.18 -2.72 -0.04
N SER A 44 -2.85 -3.60 -0.77
CA SER A 44 -2.23 -4.55 -1.68
C SER A 44 -2.95 -4.56 -3.02
N GLY A 45 -2.22 -4.89 -4.08
CA GLY A 45 -2.76 -5.17 -5.39
C GLY A 45 -2.08 -6.38 -6.00
N SER A 46 -2.80 -7.14 -6.83
CA SER A 46 -2.26 -8.23 -7.63
C SER A 46 -2.92 -8.34 -9.01
N ASP A 47 -2.18 -8.86 -9.98
CA ASP A 47 -2.70 -9.37 -11.27
C ASP A 47 -2.42 -10.87 -11.46
N GLY A 48 -1.96 -11.55 -10.40
CA GLY A 48 -1.55 -12.96 -10.40
C GLY A 48 -0.08 -13.19 -10.78
N LYS A 49 0.54 -12.27 -11.52
CA LYS A 49 1.98 -12.31 -11.86
C LYS A 49 2.78 -11.32 -11.02
N HIS A 50 2.22 -10.15 -10.80
CA HIS A 50 2.78 -9.04 -10.06
C HIS A 50 1.92 -8.76 -8.84
N SER A 51 2.56 -8.32 -7.76
CA SER A 51 1.86 -7.81 -6.59
C SER A 51 2.64 -6.69 -5.93
N ILE A 52 1.95 -5.78 -5.25
CA ILE A 52 2.58 -4.76 -4.44
C ILE A 52 1.85 -4.63 -3.11
N TRP A 53 2.60 -4.57 -2.01
CA TRP A 53 2.08 -4.36 -0.67
C TRP A 53 2.75 -3.12 -0.08
N LEU A 54 1.96 -2.14 0.34
CA LEU A 54 2.44 -0.88 0.90
C LEU A 54 1.69 -0.57 2.20
N GLY A 55 2.45 -0.47 3.29
CA GLY A 55 1.93 -0.11 4.61
C GLY A 55 1.96 1.40 4.86
N TYR A 56 1.07 1.90 5.70
CA TYR A 56 1.06 3.28 6.18
C TYR A 56 0.94 3.28 7.73
N PRO A 57 1.64 4.18 8.43
CA PRO A 57 1.95 4.00 9.85
C PRO A 57 0.82 4.41 10.82
N GLU A 58 -0.18 5.13 10.34
CA GLU A 58 -1.29 5.62 11.18
C GLU A 58 -2.61 5.67 10.42
N THR A 59 -3.72 5.56 11.15
CA THR A 59 -5.06 5.67 10.56
C THR A 59 -5.30 7.08 10.03
N ILE A 60 -5.99 7.18 8.90
CA ILE A 60 -6.29 8.45 8.25
C ILE A 60 -7.76 8.74 8.46
N ASP A 61 -8.03 9.88 9.11
CA ASP A 61 -9.40 10.32 9.34
C ASP A 61 -10.12 10.56 8.01
N LYS A 62 -11.42 10.31 8.01
CA LYS A 62 -12.27 10.50 6.85
C LYS A 62 -12.26 11.96 6.38
N GLY A 63 -12.10 12.17 5.08
CA GLY A 63 -11.91 13.48 4.43
C GLY A 63 -10.52 14.07 4.61
N LYS A 64 -9.51 13.28 4.98
CA LYS A 64 -8.11 13.74 5.13
C LYS A 64 -7.17 13.01 4.18
N SER A 65 -6.04 13.66 3.92
CA SER A 65 -4.90 13.14 3.18
C SER A 65 -3.63 13.30 4.01
N LYS A 66 -2.72 12.34 3.93
CA LYS A 66 -1.44 12.34 4.62
C LYS A 66 -0.33 11.75 3.75
N ASP A 67 0.86 12.32 3.90
CA ASP A 67 2.09 11.84 3.28
C ASP A 67 2.93 11.07 4.29
N PHE A 68 3.55 9.98 3.84
CA PHE A 68 4.44 9.14 4.63
C PHE A 68 5.69 8.78 3.84
N SER A 69 6.84 8.89 4.49
CA SER A 69 8.17 8.58 3.98
C SER A 69 8.69 7.32 4.67
N TYR A 70 8.95 6.27 3.90
CA TYR A 70 9.59 5.05 4.39
C TYR A 70 11.12 5.17 4.30
N PRO A 71 11.89 4.82 5.34
CA PRO A 71 11.44 4.34 6.66
C PRO A 71 11.23 5.44 7.72
N THR A 72 11.46 6.72 7.40
CA THR A 72 11.49 7.84 8.35
C THR A 72 10.25 7.95 9.25
N ASP A 73 9.05 7.86 8.69
CA ASP A 73 7.78 8.01 9.43
C ASP A 73 7.36 6.71 10.13
N PHE A 74 8.14 5.63 9.95
CA PHE A 74 7.90 4.31 10.50
C PHE A 74 8.85 4.10 11.68
N SER A 75 8.56 4.81 12.78
CA SER A 75 9.33 4.79 14.05
C SER A 75 9.63 3.38 14.57
N HIS A 76 8.77 2.43 14.24
CA HIS A 76 8.98 0.99 14.34
C HIS A 76 8.68 0.43 12.96
N SER A 77 9.45 -0.55 12.47
CA SER A 77 9.23 -1.18 11.16
C SER A 77 7.72 -1.37 10.88
N PRO A 78 7.23 -1.02 9.69
CA PRO A 78 5.81 -1.10 9.39
C PRO A 78 5.32 -2.51 9.68
N HIS A 79 4.09 -2.61 10.19
CA HIS A 79 3.48 -3.91 10.44
C HIS A 79 3.47 -4.79 9.17
N ILE A 80 3.33 -4.17 7.98
CA ILE A 80 3.62 -4.79 6.68
C ILE A 80 4.84 -4.10 6.03
N PRO A 81 5.92 -4.84 5.70
CA PRO A 81 7.01 -4.29 4.92
C PRO A 81 6.55 -3.92 3.51
N TRP A 82 7.14 -2.87 2.93
CA TRP A 82 6.88 -2.50 1.55
C TRP A 82 7.58 -3.50 0.62
N VAL A 83 6.82 -4.15 -0.25
CA VAL A 83 7.35 -5.18 -1.15
C VAL A 83 6.65 -5.14 -2.50
N TYR A 84 7.45 -5.28 -3.56
CA TYR A 84 6.97 -5.61 -4.90
C TYR A 84 7.28 -7.09 -5.18
N ILE A 85 6.36 -7.80 -5.82
CA ILE A 85 6.50 -9.23 -6.13
C ILE A 85 6.33 -9.38 -7.63
N GLU A 86 7.27 -10.07 -8.28
CA GLU A 86 7.25 -10.36 -9.71
C GLU A 86 7.50 -11.86 -9.92
N ASN A 87 6.54 -12.58 -10.51
CA ASN A 87 6.60 -14.03 -10.73
C ASN A 87 6.94 -14.81 -9.44
N GLY A 88 6.37 -14.39 -8.31
CA GLY A 88 6.62 -14.99 -6.99
C GLY A 88 7.96 -14.60 -6.34
N LYS A 89 8.82 -13.84 -7.04
CA LYS A 89 10.04 -13.29 -6.45
C LYS A 89 9.74 -11.99 -5.72
N GLN A 90 10.15 -11.90 -4.46
CA GLN A 90 10.01 -10.68 -3.67
C GLN A 90 11.15 -9.70 -3.96
N HIS A 91 10.79 -8.43 -4.06
CA HIS A 91 11.65 -7.26 -4.23
C HIS A 91 11.32 -6.28 -3.10
N PRO A 92 11.99 -6.40 -1.95
CA PRO A 92 11.78 -5.49 -0.82
C PRO A 92 12.06 -4.04 -1.22
N ILE A 93 11.20 -3.12 -0.78
CA ILE A 93 11.38 -1.68 -0.94
C ILE A 93 12.12 -1.13 0.27
N LYS A 94 13.17 -0.34 0.02
CA LYS A 94 14.07 0.21 1.03
C LYS A 94 13.70 1.63 1.44
N SER A 95 13.13 2.40 0.52
CA SER A 95 12.71 3.77 0.75
C SER A 95 11.65 4.19 -0.25
N GLY A 96 10.93 5.28 0.07
CA GLY A 96 10.05 5.97 -0.85
C GLY A 96 8.96 6.73 -0.12
N GLU A 97 8.05 7.32 -0.87
CA GLU A 97 6.96 8.13 -0.33
C GLU A 97 5.61 7.58 -0.78
N ILE A 98 4.64 7.60 0.12
CA ILE A 98 3.23 7.37 -0.19
C ILE A 98 2.40 8.55 0.31
N THR A 99 1.42 8.95 -0.50
CA THR A 99 0.32 9.81 -0.11
C THR A 99 -0.93 8.95 -0.05
N VAL A 100 -1.67 9.04 1.05
CA VAL A 100 -2.91 8.27 1.24
C VAL A 100 -4.00 9.24 1.68
N SER A 101 -5.14 9.17 0.99
CA SER A 101 -6.35 9.96 1.25
C SER A 101 -7.48 8.99 1.60
N HIS A 102 -8.20 9.29 2.69
CA HIS A 102 -9.43 8.60 3.05
C HIS A 102 -10.60 9.51 2.69
N GLU A 103 -11.32 9.16 1.64
CA GLU A 103 -12.33 10.03 1.06
C GLU A 103 -13.66 10.02 1.85
N PRO A 104 -14.51 11.07 1.69
CA PRO A 104 -15.82 11.15 2.34
C PRO A 104 -16.82 10.03 1.97
N ASP A 105 -16.59 9.31 0.89
CA ASP A 105 -17.39 8.13 0.52
C ASP A 105 -16.79 6.81 1.07
N SER A 106 -15.75 6.91 1.91
CA SER A 106 -14.98 5.79 2.46
C SER A 106 -14.14 5.02 1.43
N SER A 107 -13.90 5.61 0.26
CA SER A 107 -12.81 5.16 -0.62
C SER A 107 -11.45 5.57 -0.04
N TYR A 108 -10.40 4.86 -0.47
CA TYR A 108 -9.01 5.21 -0.23
C TYR A 108 -8.34 5.45 -1.56
N GLU A 109 -7.72 6.61 -1.70
CA GLU A 109 -7.03 7.02 -2.91
C GLU A 109 -5.63 7.50 -2.56
N GLY A 110 -4.72 7.43 -3.51
CA GLY A 110 -3.40 7.95 -3.25
C GLY A 110 -2.38 7.67 -4.33
N SER A 111 -1.14 8.00 -3.99
CA SER A 111 -0.01 7.83 -4.87
C SER A 111 1.20 7.34 -4.09
N PHE A 112 2.13 6.71 -4.80
CA PHE A 112 3.42 6.37 -4.26
C PHE A 112 4.49 6.75 -5.28
N ARG A 113 5.57 7.34 -4.80
CA ARG A 113 6.65 7.86 -5.63
C ARG A 113 7.99 7.52 -5.01
N ASP A 114 9.00 7.49 -5.87
CA ASP A 114 10.38 7.25 -5.47
C ASP A 114 10.54 5.98 -4.62
N LEU A 115 9.73 4.94 -4.89
CA LEU A 115 9.91 3.65 -4.24
C LEU A 115 11.17 3.00 -4.81
N ILE A 116 12.16 2.77 -3.96
CA ILE A 116 13.45 2.18 -4.34
C ILE A 116 13.52 0.78 -3.76
N GLY A 117 13.38 -0.21 -4.64
CA GLY A 117 13.55 -1.63 -4.34
C GLY A 117 15.00 -2.08 -4.35
N GLU A 118 15.21 -3.38 -4.07
CA GLU A 118 16.50 -4.03 -4.33
C GLU A 118 16.98 -3.83 -5.77
N ASN A 119 18.30 -3.76 -5.94
CA ASN A 119 18.97 -3.47 -7.22
C ASN A 119 18.55 -2.13 -7.87
N ASN A 120 18.15 -1.15 -7.07
CA ASN A 120 17.68 0.17 -7.51
C ASN A 120 16.43 0.13 -8.40
N LEU A 121 15.59 -0.91 -8.27
CA LEU A 121 14.30 -0.96 -8.94
C LEU A 121 13.47 0.25 -8.51
N LYS A 122 13.10 1.10 -9.48
CA LYS A 122 12.24 2.27 -9.21
C LYS A 122 10.79 1.95 -9.54
N ILE A 123 9.92 2.24 -8.59
CA ILE A 123 8.48 2.03 -8.72
C ILE A 123 7.76 3.32 -8.31
N LYS A 124 6.74 3.69 -9.07
CA LYS A 124 5.81 4.77 -8.72
C LYS A 124 4.41 4.40 -9.20
N GLY A 125 3.38 5.06 -8.70
CA GLY A 125 2.02 4.71 -9.07
C GLY A 125 0.95 5.43 -8.28
N THR A 126 -0.28 4.99 -8.53
CA THR A 126 -1.51 5.49 -7.90
C THR A 126 -2.40 4.33 -7.52
N PHE A 127 -3.25 4.53 -6.52
CA PHE A 127 -4.26 3.56 -6.15
C PHE A 127 -5.60 4.25 -5.90
N ILE A 128 -6.67 3.52 -6.19
CA ILE A 128 -8.05 3.86 -5.79
C ILE A 128 -8.68 2.56 -5.32
N ILE A 129 -9.16 2.52 -4.09
CA ILE A 129 -9.75 1.35 -3.43
C ILE A 129 -11.08 1.78 -2.81
N LYS A 130 -12.18 1.26 -3.34
CA LYS A 130 -13.55 1.62 -2.96
C LYS A 130 -14.20 0.51 -2.15
N TRP A 131 -14.95 0.91 -1.13
CA TRP A 131 -15.79 -0.01 -0.38
C TRP A 131 -16.91 -0.56 -1.28
N ARG A 132 -17.07 -1.89 -1.35
CA ARG A 132 -18.30 -2.46 -1.88
C ARG A 132 -19.40 -2.32 -0.82
N LYS A 133 -20.41 -1.50 -1.12
CA LYS A 133 -21.63 -1.38 -0.31
C LYS A 133 -22.39 -2.70 -0.25
#